data_AF-A0A2P7BBV2-F1
#
_entry.id   AF-A0A2P7BBV2-F1
#
_cell.length_a   1.000
_cell.length_b   1.000
_cell.length_c   1.000
_cell.angle_alpha   90.00
_cell.angle_beta   90.00
_cell.angle_gamma   90.00
#
_symmetry.space_group_name_H-M   'P 1'
#
loop_
_entity.id
_entity.type
_entity.pdbx_description
1 polymer ?
#
loop_
_entity_poly.entity_id
_entity_poly.type
_entity_poly.pdbx_seq_one_letter_code
_entity_poly.pdbx_strand_id
1 'polypeptide(L)'
;MLIMFVFGTASFCTFAMAEDYPCKPEGDIESAWFRVENMDPTYPVFRRLEDGAQAFNIPYAYLFFRPTPERVNCYPDRFDFAFWMPTLAPSKKEAFYANGWTPEEGYPPGGSYLVRVPYVRTIPDGKDAPGFPFSSIEFIMDMYKERIPFKNELTRISALDFWSEIYVNLDQKQGDTRLDCFNIGCEFTFYFRDLKIAVQGSFAKDKLLQWKAIKAGTRTLLERWIVR
;
A
#
# COMPACT_ATOMS: atom_id res chain seq x y z
N MET A 1 -57.82 28.09 -25.91
CA MET A 1 -57.04 26.86 -25.60
C MET A 1 -55.61 27.15 -26.00
N LEU A 2 -54.76 27.53 -25.04
CA LEU A 2 -53.39 27.99 -25.25
C LEU A 2 -52.44 26.85 -24.84
N ILE A 3 -51.64 26.34 -25.77
CA ILE A 3 -50.66 25.28 -25.50
C ILE A 3 -49.35 25.97 -25.09
N MET A 4 -49.01 25.93 -23.80
CA MET A 4 -47.68 26.29 -23.32
C MET A 4 -46.74 25.09 -23.48
N PHE A 5 -45.76 25.21 -24.38
CA PHE A 5 -44.57 24.36 -24.38
C PHE A 5 -43.50 25.03 -23.51
N VAL A 6 -43.20 24.43 -22.36
CA VAL A 6 -42.02 24.80 -21.56
C VAL A 6 -40.90 23.84 -21.95
N PHE A 7 -39.90 24.37 -22.65
CA PHE A 7 -38.66 23.67 -22.96
C PHE A 7 -37.85 23.48 -21.66
N GLY A 8 -37.68 22.24 -21.24
CA GLY A 8 -36.72 21.88 -20.20
C GLY A 8 -35.30 22.01 -20.75
N THR A 9 -34.53 22.94 -20.21
CA THR A 9 -33.09 23.02 -20.44
C THR A 9 -32.41 21.89 -19.66
N ALA A 10 -32.15 20.77 -20.33
CA ALA A 10 -31.26 19.74 -19.81
C ALA A 10 -29.83 20.32 -19.80
N SER A 11 -29.36 20.71 -18.62
CA SER A 11 -27.98 21.08 -18.37
C SER A 11 -27.13 19.81 -18.44
N PHE A 12 -26.56 19.53 -19.61
CA PHE A 12 -25.55 18.49 -19.76
C PHE A 12 -24.29 18.98 -19.05
N CYS A 13 -24.10 18.57 -17.79
CA CYS A 13 -22.77 18.55 -17.20
C CYS A 13 -21.95 17.51 -17.97
N THR A 14 -21.20 17.97 -18.97
CA THR A 14 -20.06 17.24 -19.50
C THR A 14 -19.10 17.02 -18.34
N PHE A 15 -19.14 15.82 -17.75
CA PHE A 15 -17.97 15.30 -17.07
C PHE A 15 -16.89 15.19 -18.15
N ALA A 16 -15.96 16.14 -18.16
CA ALA A 16 -14.73 15.98 -18.89
C ALA A 16 -14.07 14.73 -18.27
N MET A 17 -14.21 13.59 -18.94
CA MET A 17 -13.44 12.41 -18.58
C MET A 17 -11.99 12.82 -18.81
N ALA A 18 -11.21 12.89 -17.74
CA ALA A 18 -9.77 13.06 -17.85
C ALA A 18 -9.28 12.00 -18.85
N GLU A 19 -8.52 12.41 -19.87
CA GLU A 19 -7.95 11.45 -20.82
C GLU A 19 -7.11 10.45 -20.03
N ASP A 20 -7.43 9.16 -20.17
CA ASP A 20 -6.64 8.10 -19.55
C ASP A 20 -5.22 8.16 -20.10
N TYR A 21 -4.22 8.19 -19.21
CA TYR A 21 -2.83 8.23 -19.63
C TYR A 21 -2.44 6.95 -20.41
N PRO A 22 -1.62 7.04 -21.46
CA PRO A 22 -1.27 5.88 -22.26
C PRO A 22 -0.32 4.93 -21.51
N CYS A 23 -0.28 3.66 -21.94
CA CYS A 23 0.83 2.77 -21.59
C CYS A 23 1.88 2.75 -22.72
N LYS A 24 3.06 3.31 -22.44
CA LYS A 24 4.27 3.30 -23.27
C LYS A 24 5.51 3.05 -22.37
N PRO A 25 5.93 1.78 -22.16
CA PRO A 25 6.97 1.44 -21.20
C PRO A 25 8.37 1.96 -21.58
N GLU A 26 8.66 2.09 -22.87
CA GLU A 26 9.96 2.53 -23.40
C GLU A 26 10.11 4.06 -23.50
N GLY A 27 9.03 4.82 -23.20
CA GLY A 27 8.96 6.27 -23.44
C GLY A 27 8.93 6.59 -24.94
N ASP A 28 8.16 7.58 -25.35
CA ASP A 28 8.04 7.96 -26.77
C ASP A 28 8.27 9.45 -26.94
N ILE A 29 9.40 9.85 -27.54
CA ILE A 29 9.79 11.26 -27.67
C ILE A 29 8.78 12.12 -28.44
N GLU A 30 7.97 11.49 -29.29
CA GLU A 30 6.92 12.15 -30.08
C GLU A 30 5.59 12.24 -29.33
N SER A 31 5.50 11.65 -28.14
CA SER A 31 4.33 11.68 -27.29
C SER A 31 4.17 13.03 -26.58
N ALA A 32 2.94 13.52 -26.48
CA ALA A 32 2.60 14.70 -25.68
C ALA A 32 3.01 14.57 -24.19
N TRP A 33 3.31 13.34 -23.75
CA TRP A 33 3.59 12.97 -22.36
C TRP A 33 5.07 12.74 -22.04
N PHE A 34 5.96 12.67 -23.04
CA PHE A 34 7.38 12.26 -22.90
C PHE A 34 8.21 13.08 -21.90
N ARG A 35 7.78 14.32 -21.64
CA ARG A 35 8.46 15.27 -20.73
C ARG A 35 7.58 15.73 -19.57
N VAL A 36 6.40 15.13 -19.43
CA VAL A 36 5.49 15.47 -18.33
C VAL A 36 5.93 14.66 -17.12
N GLU A 37 6.66 15.30 -16.21
CA GLU A 37 7.13 14.68 -14.97
C GLU A 37 6.09 14.72 -13.85
N ASN A 38 5.11 15.64 -13.96
CA ASN A 38 4.08 15.86 -12.95
C ASN A 38 2.71 15.41 -13.45
N MET A 39 2.04 14.59 -12.65
CA MET A 39 0.66 14.16 -12.85
C MET A 39 -0.24 14.78 -11.79
N ASP A 40 -1.55 14.83 -12.06
CA ASP A 40 -2.53 15.13 -11.03
C ASP A 40 -2.36 14.15 -9.85
N PRO A 41 -2.00 14.61 -8.64
CA PRO A 41 -1.82 13.76 -7.47
C PRO A 41 -3.05 12.90 -7.13
N THR A 42 -4.24 13.35 -7.56
CA THR A 42 -5.52 12.70 -7.31
C THR A 42 -5.96 11.75 -8.42
N TYR A 43 -5.20 11.67 -9.53
CA TYR A 43 -5.52 10.80 -10.66
C TYR A 43 -5.73 9.35 -10.18
N PRO A 44 -6.91 8.74 -10.47
CA PRO A 44 -7.22 7.40 -10.02
C PRO A 44 -6.48 6.36 -10.86
N VAL A 45 -5.50 5.72 -10.26
CA VAL A 45 -4.73 4.65 -10.89
C VAL A 45 -5.40 3.31 -10.62
N PHE A 46 -5.96 2.71 -11.66
CA PHE A 46 -6.60 1.40 -11.57
C PHE A 46 -5.55 0.27 -11.49
N ARG A 47 -5.74 -0.62 -10.53
CA ARG A 47 -4.91 -1.81 -10.31
C ARG A 47 -5.78 -3.00 -9.99
N ARG A 48 -5.41 -4.18 -10.51
CA ARG A 48 -6.09 -5.44 -10.24
C ARG A 48 -5.05 -6.42 -9.75
N LEU A 49 -5.32 -7.15 -8.67
CA LEU A 49 -4.38 -8.16 -8.19
C LEU A 49 -4.26 -9.31 -9.20
N GLU A 50 -3.12 -10.02 -9.18
CA GLU A 50 -2.74 -11.04 -10.18
C GLU A 50 -3.81 -12.11 -10.44
N ASP A 51 -4.60 -12.48 -9.42
CA ASP A 51 -5.66 -13.49 -9.54
C ASP A 51 -6.99 -12.93 -10.07
N GLY A 52 -7.03 -11.62 -10.33
CA GLY A 52 -8.21 -10.91 -10.82
C GLY A 52 -9.31 -10.70 -9.78
N ALA A 53 -9.15 -11.21 -8.55
CA ALA A 53 -10.22 -11.26 -7.55
C ALA A 53 -10.57 -9.88 -6.98
N GLN A 54 -9.63 -8.94 -6.99
CA GLN A 54 -9.81 -7.62 -6.40
C GLN A 54 -9.17 -6.53 -7.24
N ALA A 55 -9.84 -5.39 -7.28
CA ALA A 55 -9.38 -4.19 -7.97
C ALA A 55 -9.41 -2.97 -7.06
N PHE A 56 -8.54 -2.00 -7.36
CA PHE A 56 -8.29 -0.82 -6.56
C PHE A 56 -8.19 0.42 -7.45
N ASN A 57 -8.73 1.54 -6.98
CA ASN A 57 -8.51 2.88 -7.52
C ASN A 57 -7.65 3.67 -6.55
N ILE A 58 -6.35 3.75 -6.83
CA ILE A 58 -5.35 4.33 -5.93
C ILE A 58 -5.01 5.73 -6.46
N PRO A 59 -5.11 6.80 -5.65
CA PRO A 59 -4.67 8.10 -6.09
C PRO A 59 -3.17 8.08 -6.38
N TYR A 60 -2.76 8.61 -7.53
CA TYR A 60 -1.38 8.60 -8.01
C TYR A 60 -0.34 9.02 -6.95
N ALA A 61 -0.67 10.00 -6.11
CA ALA A 61 0.22 10.49 -5.06
C ALA A 61 0.68 9.41 -4.06
N TYR A 62 -0.11 8.35 -3.88
CA TYR A 62 0.22 7.27 -2.95
C TYR A 62 1.19 6.26 -3.54
N LEU A 63 1.33 6.17 -4.87
CA LEU A 63 2.24 5.19 -5.48
C LEU A 63 3.66 5.40 -4.96
N PHE A 64 4.27 4.32 -4.47
CA PHE A 64 5.58 4.36 -3.82
C PHE A 64 6.68 4.60 -4.86
N PHE A 65 6.59 3.94 -6.01
CA PHE A 65 7.23 4.29 -7.27
C PHE A 65 6.22 5.12 -8.08
N ARG A 66 6.51 6.40 -8.34
CA ARG A 66 5.62 7.29 -9.09
C ARG A 66 5.95 7.21 -10.58
N PRO A 67 5.28 6.36 -11.37
CA PRO A 67 5.53 6.29 -12.80
C PRO A 67 5.17 7.61 -13.48
N THR A 68 5.82 7.90 -14.61
CA THR A 68 5.41 9.01 -15.48
C THR A 68 4.02 8.75 -16.07
N PRO A 69 3.33 9.76 -16.63
CA PRO A 69 2.09 9.58 -17.37
C PRO A 69 2.13 8.39 -18.34
N GLU A 70 3.22 8.25 -19.09
CA GLU A 70 3.39 7.18 -20.07
C GLU A 70 3.52 5.78 -19.46
N ARG A 71 3.82 5.67 -18.17
CA ARG A 71 4.12 4.41 -17.50
C ARG A 71 3.06 4.02 -16.47
N VAL A 72 2.21 4.95 -16.05
CA VAL A 72 1.29 4.74 -14.92
C VAL A 72 0.31 3.59 -15.16
N ASN A 73 -0.05 3.32 -16.40
CA ASN A 73 -1.01 2.27 -16.75
C ASN A 73 -0.36 0.99 -17.31
N CYS A 74 0.98 0.87 -17.30
CA CYS A 74 1.66 -0.28 -17.91
C CYS A 74 1.75 -1.56 -17.07
N TYR A 75 1.60 -1.45 -15.75
CA TYR A 75 1.76 -2.58 -14.84
C TYR A 75 0.50 -2.70 -13.96
N PRO A 76 -0.59 -3.26 -14.49
CA PRO A 76 -1.90 -3.23 -13.82
C PRO A 76 -2.04 -4.29 -12.72
N ASP A 77 -1.18 -5.31 -12.71
CA ASP A 77 -1.31 -6.55 -11.94
C ASP A 77 -0.76 -6.46 -10.50
N ARG A 78 -0.05 -5.37 -10.18
CA ARG A 78 0.61 -5.14 -8.89
C ARG A 78 0.55 -3.69 -8.52
N PHE A 79 0.50 -3.41 -7.22
CA PHE A 79 0.67 -2.04 -6.76
C PHE A 79 1.39 -1.94 -5.44
N ASP A 80 2.04 -0.79 -5.31
CA ASP A 80 2.80 -0.34 -4.18
C ASP A 80 2.27 1.03 -3.74
N PHE A 81 2.39 1.33 -2.45
CA PHE A 81 2.03 2.65 -1.95
C PHE A 81 2.84 3.06 -0.72
N ALA A 82 2.86 4.35 -0.43
CA ALA A 82 3.47 4.91 0.77
C ALA A 82 2.62 6.04 1.35
N PHE A 83 2.66 6.18 2.67
CA PHE A 83 1.90 7.19 3.38
C PHE A 83 2.54 7.58 4.70
N TRP A 84 2.21 8.79 5.16
CA TRP A 84 2.64 9.30 6.46
C TRP A 84 1.69 8.86 7.56
N MET A 85 2.24 8.31 8.64
CA MET A 85 1.51 8.17 9.90
C MET A 85 1.65 9.43 10.76
N PRO A 86 0.61 9.86 11.50
CA PRO A 86 -0.71 9.23 11.60
C PRO A 86 -1.75 9.76 10.59
N THR A 87 -1.39 10.72 9.73
CA THR A 87 -2.34 11.46 8.87
C THR A 87 -2.92 10.63 7.73
N LEU A 88 -2.27 9.52 7.38
CA LEU A 88 -2.53 8.70 6.20
C LEU A 88 -2.40 9.48 4.88
N ALA A 89 -1.74 10.63 4.90
CA ALA A 89 -1.50 11.42 3.70
C ALA A 89 -0.45 10.73 2.80
N PRO A 90 -0.52 10.89 1.47
CA PRO A 90 0.51 10.36 0.58
C PRO A 90 1.87 10.99 0.89
N SER A 91 2.96 10.33 0.49
CA SER A 91 4.29 10.95 0.49
C SER A 91 4.29 12.22 -0.38
N LYS A 92 5.23 13.13 -0.19
CA LYS A 92 5.33 14.34 -1.04
C LYS A 92 6.12 14.07 -2.32
N LYS A 93 7.12 13.19 -2.26
CA LYS A 93 7.93 12.73 -3.40
C LYS A 93 7.89 11.21 -3.52
N GLU A 94 8.51 10.69 -4.57
CA GLU A 94 8.75 9.25 -4.72
C GLU A 94 9.48 8.70 -3.47
N ALA A 95 8.98 7.61 -2.92
CA ALA A 95 9.46 7.06 -1.66
C ALA A 95 10.57 6.01 -1.85
N PHE A 96 10.89 5.63 -3.08
CA PHE A 96 11.90 4.62 -3.45
C PHE A 96 13.31 4.97 -2.96
N TYR A 97 13.77 6.20 -3.23
CA TYR A 97 15.12 6.65 -2.86
C TYR A 97 15.26 7.10 -1.40
N ALA A 98 14.18 7.10 -0.64
CA ALA A 98 14.22 7.44 0.79
C ALA A 98 14.80 6.30 1.65
N ASN A 99 15.44 5.29 1.04
CA ASN A 99 16.22 4.25 1.71
C ASN A 99 17.49 4.81 2.40
N GLY A 100 17.84 6.08 2.19
CA GLY A 100 18.75 6.83 3.04
C GLY A 100 17.98 7.61 4.11
N TRP A 101 18.38 7.45 5.37
CA TRP A 101 18.03 8.35 6.47
C TRP A 101 18.50 9.78 6.15
N THR A 102 17.65 10.56 5.48
CA THR A 102 17.33 11.99 5.63
C THR A 102 16.75 12.46 4.31
N PRO A 103 15.64 13.21 4.33
CA PRO A 103 14.79 13.26 3.17
C PRO A 103 15.05 14.54 2.38
N GLU A 104 15.11 14.43 1.06
CA GLU A 104 14.64 15.53 0.23
C GLU A 104 13.13 15.79 0.39
N GLU A 105 12.39 14.92 1.09
CA GLU A 105 11.15 15.27 1.78
C GLU A 105 11.48 16.05 3.07
N GLY A 106 12.03 17.26 2.94
CA GLY A 106 12.49 18.09 4.05
C GLY A 106 11.51 18.08 5.23
N TYR A 107 11.87 17.29 6.24
CA TYR A 107 11.14 17.00 7.47
C TYR A 107 9.77 16.30 7.34
N PRO A 108 9.56 15.16 8.04
CA PRO A 108 8.23 14.62 8.24
C PRO A 108 7.33 15.69 8.89
N PRO A 109 6.08 15.87 8.45
CA PRO A 109 5.18 16.82 9.10
C PRO A 109 5.02 16.46 10.59
N GLY A 110 5.45 17.35 11.49
CA GLY A 110 5.10 17.29 12.92
C GLY A 110 5.42 15.99 13.66
N GLY A 111 6.53 15.30 13.36
CA GLY A 111 6.89 14.03 14.02
C GLY A 111 6.26 12.78 13.39
N SER A 112 5.66 12.93 12.20
CA SER A 112 5.23 11.82 11.36
C SER A 112 6.37 10.87 10.97
N TYR A 113 6.01 9.67 10.53
CA TYR A 113 6.95 8.71 9.97
C TYR A 113 6.33 8.02 8.76
N LEU A 114 7.19 7.62 7.83
CA LEU A 114 6.76 7.03 6.58
C LEU A 114 6.51 5.53 6.77
N VAL A 115 5.39 5.07 6.22
CA VAL A 115 5.09 3.64 6.04
C VAL A 115 5.15 3.36 4.54
N ARG A 116 5.91 2.35 4.16
CA ARG A 116 6.06 1.92 2.76
C ARG A 116 5.43 0.56 2.60
N VAL A 117 4.73 0.36 1.50
CA VAL A 117 4.03 -0.86 1.13
C VAL A 117 4.41 -1.22 -0.31
N PRO A 118 5.57 -1.86 -0.55
CA PRO A 118 5.98 -2.25 -1.90
C PRO A 118 5.16 -3.40 -2.47
N TYR A 119 4.45 -4.18 -1.64
CA TYR A 119 3.71 -5.34 -2.11
C TYR A 119 2.34 -5.47 -1.46
N VAL A 120 1.32 -5.57 -2.30
CA VAL A 120 -0.04 -6.02 -1.98
C VAL A 120 -0.33 -7.24 -2.84
N ARG A 121 -0.79 -8.34 -2.23
CA ARG A 121 -1.07 -9.60 -2.94
C ARG A 121 -2.33 -10.26 -2.40
N THR A 122 -3.00 -11.04 -3.22
CA THR A 122 -4.10 -11.89 -2.78
C THR A 122 -3.58 -13.07 -1.95
N ILE A 123 -4.34 -13.47 -0.94
CA ILE A 123 -4.19 -14.73 -0.20
C ILE A 123 -5.24 -15.71 -0.76
N PRO A 124 -4.83 -16.69 -1.60
CA PRO A 124 -5.75 -17.68 -2.14
C PRO A 124 -6.50 -18.41 -1.00
N ASP A 125 -7.83 -18.48 -1.08
CA ASP A 125 -8.69 -19.16 -0.10
C ASP A 125 -8.54 -18.74 1.38
N GLY A 126 -7.91 -17.58 1.63
CA GLY A 126 -7.59 -17.11 2.97
C GLY A 126 -6.54 -17.96 3.70
N LYS A 127 -5.91 -18.91 3.01
CA LYS A 127 -4.90 -19.82 3.55
C LYS A 127 -3.55 -19.55 2.90
N ASP A 128 -2.50 -19.55 3.72
CA ASP A 128 -1.15 -19.34 3.19
C ASP A 128 -0.74 -20.56 2.36
N ALA A 129 -0.46 -20.36 1.07
CA ALA A 129 -0.05 -21.45 0.18
C ALA A 129 1.47 -21.70 0.26
N PRO A 130 1.93 -22.95 0.37
CA PRO A 130 3.36 -23.27 0.25
C PRO A 130 3.83 -22.94 -1.16
N GLY A 131 4.72 -21.95 -1.29
CA GLY A 131 5.12 -21.33 -2.56
C GLY A 131 4.94 -19.80 -2.59
N PHE A 132 4.25 -19.24 -1.59
CA PHE A 132 4.33 -17.81 -1.31
C PHE A 132 5.80 -17.46 -0.99
N PRO A 133 6.42 -16.42 -1.58
CA PRO A 133 7.82 -16.06 -1.30
C PRO A 133 8.05 -15.53 0.12
N PHE A 134 7.04 -15.65 0.98
CA PHE A 134 7.01 -15.27 2.36
C PHE A 134 6.51 -16.49 3.10
N SER A 135 7.39 -17.12 3.86
CA SER A 135 7.03 -18.29 4.64
C SER A 135 5.78 -17.95 5.45
N SER A 136 4.73 -18.76 5.28
CA SER A 136 3.44 -18.57 5.92
C SER A 136 3.62 -18.28 7.39
N ILE A 137 2.73 -17.49 7.99
CA ILE A 137 2.89 -17.20 9.41
C ILE A 137 2.86 -18.51 10.22
N GLU A 138 2.08 -19.49 9.77
CA GLU A 138 2.07 -20.84 10.30
C GLU A 138 3.43 -21.54 10.18
N PHE A 139 4.08 -21.48 9.01
CA PHE A 139 5.42 -22.07 8.81
C PHE A 139 6.47 -21.43 9.72
N ILE A 140 6.44 -20.11 9.86
CA ILE A 140 7.35 -19.38 10.75
C ILE A 140 7.10 -19.79 12.22
N MET A 141 5.83 -19.94 12.59
CA MET A 141 5.47 -20.41 13.92
C MET A 141 5.90 -21.86 14.15
N ASP A 142 5.89 -22.72 13.13
CA ASP A 142 6.40 -24.09 13.27
C ASP A 142 7.93 -24.14 13.37
N MET A 143 8.63 -23.22 12.70
CA MET A 143 10.09 -23.15 12.67
C MET A 143 10.70 -22.70 14.01
N TYR A 144 10.11 -21.67 14.64
CA TYR A 144 10.57 -21.17 15.93
C TYR A 144 9.73 -21.77 17.05
N LYS A 145 10.36 -22.33 18.09
CA LYS A 145 9.62 -22.92 19.24
C LYS A 145 9.43 -21.97 20.41
N GLU A 146 10.32 -20.99 20.56
CA GLU A 146 10.27 -20.04 21.66
C GLU A 146 9.12 -19.04 21.49
N ARG A 147 8.45 -18.72 22.59
CA ARG A 147 7.34 -17.76 22.64
C ARG A 147 7.56 -16.85 23.83
N ILE A 148 8.06 -15.65 23.57
CA ILE A 148 8.36 -14.67 24.60
C ILE A 148 7.32 -13.55 24.48
N PRO A 149 6.38 -13.42 25.43
CA PRO A 149 5.42 -12.32 25.43
C PRO A 149 6.13 -10.97 25.37
N PHE A 150 5.60 -10.06 24.55
CA PHE A 150 6.12 -8.72 24.35
C PHE A 150 5.00 -7.69 24.46
N LYS A 151 5.37 -6.40 24.53
CA LYS A 151 4.43 -5.29 24.67
C LYS A 151 3.43 -5.24 23.50
N ASN A 152 2.26 -4.68 23.76
CA ASN A 152 1.19 -4.47 22.78
C ASN A 152 0.75 -5.75 22.06
N GLU A 153 0.60 -6.85 22.81
CA GLU A 153 0.12 -8.16 22.32
C GLU A 153 1.01 -8.82 21.26
N LEU A 154 2.25 -8.37 21.14
CA LEU A 154 3.24 -9.06 20.33
C LEU A 154 3.83 -10.24 21.10
N THR A 155 4.21 -11.27 20.38
CA THR A 155 5.05 -12.37 20.89
C THR A 155 6.34 -12.38 20.08
N ARG A 156 7.50 -12.29 20.75
CA ARG A 156 8.79 -12.52 20.11
C ARG A 156 9.00 -14.02 19.95
N ILE A 157 9.42 -14.43 18.75
CA ILE A 157 9.66 -15.84 18.40
C ILE A 157 11.10 -16.12 17.98
N SER A 158 11.90 -15.11 17.63
CA SER A 158 13.33 -15.31 17.42
C SER A 158 14.11 -15.34 18.73
N ALA A 159 15.20 -16.11 18.74
CA ALA A 159 16.13 -16.17 19.86
C ALA A 159 16.70 -14.78 20.21
N LEU A 160 17.11 -14.60 21.47
CA LEU A 160 17.56 -13.30 22.00
C LEU A 160 18.86 -12.79 21.35
N ASP A 161 19.67 -13.69 20.81
CA ASP A 161 20.99 -13.45 20.18
C ASP A 161 20.95 -13.32 18.65
N PHE A 162 19.76 -13.37 18.04
CA PHE A 162 19.60 -13.27 16.60
C PHE A 162 19.71 -11.81 16.11
N TRP A 163 20.33 -11.59 14.95
CA TRP A 163 20.49 -10.24 14.36
C TRP A 163 19.16 -9.59 13.96
N SER A 164 18.06 -10.35 13.97
CA SER A 164 16.70 -9.88 13.73
C SER A 164 15.74 -10.33 14.82
N GLU A 165 14.88 -9.41 15.22
CA GLU A 165 13.83 -9.63 16.20
C GLU A 165 12.52 -9.89 15.46
N ILE A 166 12.03 -11.13 15.53
CA ILE A 166 10.78 -11.50 14.87
C ILE A 166 9.66 -11.48 15.90
N TYR A 167 8.68 -10.62 15.65
CA TYR A 167 7.47 -10.49 16.46
C TYR A 167 6.25 -10.93 15.66
N VAL A 168 5.31 -11.56 16.35
CA VAL A 168 4.03 -11.98 15.76
C VAL A 168 2.86 -11.56 16.63
N ASN A 169 1.72 -11.36 16.00
CA ASN A 169 0.42 -11.30 16.65
C ASN A 169 -0.56 -12.13 15.82
N LEU A 170 -1.07 -13.21 16.42
CA LEU A 170 -2.06 -14.10 15.82
C LEU A 170 -3.45 -13.65 16.28
N ASP A 171 -4.08 -12.78 15.50
CA ASP A 171 -5.43 -12.30 15.77
C ASP A 171 -6.36 -12.81 14.66
N GLN A 172 -7.15 -13.84 14.96
CA GLN A 172 -8.09 -14.41 14.00
C GLN A 172 -9.17 -13.41 13.52
N LYS A 173 -9.44 -12.34 14.29
CA LYS A 173 -10.47 -11.34 13.95
C LYS A 173 -9.92 -10.19 13.12
N GLN A 174 -8.74 -9.68 13.46
CA GLN A 174 -8.10 -8.57 12.75
C GLN A 174 -7.05 -9.04 11.72
N GLY A 175 -6.93 -10.36 11.58
CA GLY A 175 -5.95 -11.06 10.77
C GLY A 175 -4.55 -11.04 11.41
N ASP A 176 -3.65 -11.86 10.87
CA ASP A 176 -2.35 -12.09 11.51
C ASP A 176 -1.34 -10.97 11.23
N THR A 177 -0.27 -10.94 12.00
CA THR A 177 0.81 -9.97 11.84
C THR A 177 2.15 -10.60 12.14
N ARG A 178 3.11 -10.33 11.27
CA ARG A 178 4.53 -10.64 11.42
C ARG A 178 5.34 -9.37 11.25
N LEU A 179 6.30 -9.15 12.14
CA LEU A 179 7.23 -8.02 12.11
C LEU A 179 8.65 -8.56 12.23
N ASP A 180 9.48 -8.34 11.21
CA ASP A 180 10.91 -8.67 11.22
C ASP A 180 11.70 -7.38 11.42
N CYS A 181 12.20 -7.17 12.64
CA CYS A 181 12.90 -5.94 13.02
C CYS A 181 14.42 -6.12 13.03
N PHE A 182 15.12 -5.24 12.32
CA PHE A 182 16.58 -5.14 12.31
C PHE A 182 17.01 -3.93 13.13
N ASN A 183 18.20 -3.36 12.88
CA ASN A 183 18.71 -2.22 13.66
C ASN A 183 17.97 -0.90 13.39
N ILE A 184 17.59 -0.63 12.13
CA ILE A 184 17.07 0.68 11.71
C ILE A 184 15.58 0.69 11.37
N GLY A 185 14.99 -0.48 11.12
CA GLY A 185 13.62 -0.60 10.63
C GLY A 185 13.01 -1.95 10.96
N CYS A 186 11.70 -2.03 10.79
CA CYS A 186 10.95 -3.26 10.81
C CYS A 186 10.30 -3.46 9.46
N GLU A 187 10.45 -4.66 8.91
CA GLU A 187 9.60 -5.16 7.85
C GLU A 187 8.34 -5.75 8.48
N PHE A 188 7.20 -5.60 7.83
CA PHE A 188 5.96 -6.19 8.27
C PHE A 188 5.31 -7.01 7.18
N THR A 189 4.61 -8.05 7.59
CA THR A 189 3.56 -8.69 6.82
C THR A 189 2.27 -8.61 7.62
N PHE A 190 1.26 -7.92 7.09
CA PHE A 190 -0.09 -7.89 7.63
C PHE A 190 -1.00 -8.76 6.76
N TYR A 191 -1.69 -9.68 7.41
CA TYR A 191 -2.67 -10.54 6.78
C TYR A 191 -4.04 -9.95 7.08
N PHE A 192 -4.75 -9.45 6.06
CA PHE A 192 -6.14 -9.02 6.17
C PHE A 192 -7.01 -10.15 5.62
N ARG A 193 -7.21 -11.19 6.45
CA ARG A 193 -7.85 -12.47 6.06
C ARG A 193 -9.25 -12.27 5.49
N ASP A 194 -10.01 -11.33 6.02
CA ASP A 194 -11.36 -10.98 5.57
C ASP A 194 -11.38 -10.27 4.21
N LEU A 195 -10.35 -9.46 3.93
CA LEU A 195 -10.12 -8.88 2.61
C LEU A 195 -9.46 -9.87 1.64
N LYS A 196 -8.96 -11.01 2.15
CA LYS A 196 -8.10 -11.96 1.44
C LYS A 196 -6.83 -11.30 0.88
N ILE A 197 -6.27 -10.32 1.59
CA ILE A 197 -5.06 -9.59 1.16
C ILE A 197 -3.93 -9.83 2.14
N ALA A 198 -2.72 -10.06 1.64
CA ALA A 198 -1.48 -9.89 2.38
C ALA A 198 -0.78 -8.62 1.93
N VAL A 199 -0.32 -7.82 2.90
CA VAL A 199 0.42 -6.59 2.64
C VAL A 199 1.78 -6.66 3.30
N GLN A 200 2.79 -6.24 2.55
CA GLN A 200 4.14 -6.12 3.06
C GLN A 200 4.66 -4.73 2.96
N GLY A 201 5.51 -4.40 3.92
CA GLY A 201 6.03 -3.07 4.01
C GLY A 201 7.09 -2.90 5.07
N SER A 202 7.43 -1.64 5.29
CA SER A 202 8.41 -1.28 6.30
C SER A 202 8.06 0.04 6.98
N PHE A 203 8.58 0.18 8.19
CA PHE A 203 8.52 1.40 8.99
C PHE A 203 9.75 1.48 9.93
N ALA A 204 9.99 2.65 10.54
CA ALA A 204 11.14 2.88 11.41
C ALA A 204 11.07 2.06 12.72
N LYS A 205 12.20 1.50 13.18
CA LYS A 205 12.22 0.58 14.34
C LYS A 205 11.64 1.19 15.62
N ASP A 206 11.89 2.47 15.86
CA ASP A 206 11.38 3.21 17.03
C ASP A 206 9.85 3.30 17.06
N LYS A 207 9.16 2.94 15.96
CA LYS A 207 7.71 2.86 15.84
C LYS A 207 7.15 1.44 16.00
N LEU A 208 7.95 0.44 16.40
CA LEU A 208 7.50 -0.94 16.63
C LEU A 208 6.22 -1.02 17.48
N LEU A 209 6.14 -0.25 18.57
CA LEU A 209 4.97 -0.26 19.44
C LEU A 209 3.71 0.35 18.80
N GLN A 210 3.83 1.02 17.65
CA GLN A 210 2.73 1.60 16.88
C GLN A 210 2.21 0.66 15.77
N TRP A 211 2.68 -0.60 15.72
CA TRP A 211 2.30 -1.57 14.68
C TRP A 211 0.78 -1.69 14.48
N LYS A 212 -0.02 -1.62 15.55
CA LYS A 212 -1.50 -1.65 15.46
C LYS A 212 -2.06 -0.47 14.69
N ALA A 213 -1.56 0.74 14.98
CA ALA A 213 -1.98 1.95 14.28
C ALA A 213 -1.54 1.91 12.81
N ILE A 214 -0.35 1.38 12.53
CA ILE A 214 0.16 1.19 11.16
C ILE A 214 -0.74 0.21 10.40
N LYS A 215 -1.05 -0.95 10.99
CA LYS A 215 -1.96 -1.95 10.40
C LYS A 215 -3.34 -1.39 10.13
N ALA A 216 -3.92 -0.65 11.08
CA ALA A 216 -5.21 0.01 10.92
C ALA A 216 -5.19 1.09 9.83
N GLY A 217 -4.12 1.88 9.74
CA GLY A 217 -3.93 2.88 8.69
C GLY A 217 -3.83 2.25 7.30
N THR A 218 -3.00 1.20 7.16
CA THR A 218 -2.89 0.41 5.93
C THR A 218 -4.25 -0.15 5.52
N ARG A 219 -5.00 -0.75 6.45
CA ARG A 219 -6.35 -1.26 6.17
C ARG A 219 -7.29 -0.17 5.68
N THR A 220 -7.32 0.97 6.36
CA THR A 220 -8.19 2.11 6.03
C THR A 220 -7.95 2.59 4.60
N LEU A 221 -6.70 2.64 4.16
CA LEU A 221 -6.35 3.03 2.79
C LEU A 221 -6.79 1.97 1.78
N LEU A 222 -6.52 0.69 2.03
CA LEU A 222 -6.98 -0.41 1.16
C LEU A 222 -8.50 -0.37 0.99
N GLU A 223 -9.26 -0.31 2.09
CA GLU A 223 -10.72 -0.28 2.07
C GLU A 223 -11.29 0.93 1.32
N ARG A 224 -10.61 2.08 1.40
CA ARG A 224 -10.97 3.29 0.66
C ARG A 224 -10.82 3.11 -0.86
N TRP A 225 -9.84 2.31 -1.29
CA TRP A 225 -9.49 2.17 -2.70
C TRP A 225 -10.12 0.95 -3.37
N ILE A 226 -10.60 -0.03 -2.62
CA ILE A 226 -11.29 -1.21 -3.17
C ILE A 226 -12.45 -0.77 -4.07
N VAL A 227 -12.44 -1.25 -5.31
CA VAL A 227 -13.55 -1.12 -6.26
C VAL A 227 -14.59 -2.18 -5.92
N ARG A 228 -15.85 -1.76 -5.69
CA ARG A 228 -16.98 -2.63 -5.36
C ARG A 228 -17.94 -2.77 -6.53
#